data_AF-A0A382LQB1-F1
#
_entry.id   AF-A0A382LQB1-F1
#
_cell.length_a   1.000
_cell.length_b   1.000
_cell.length_c   1.000
_cell.angle_alpha   90.00
_cell.angle_beta   90.00
_cell.angle_gamma   90.00
#
_symmetry.space_group_name_H-M   'P 1'
#
loop_
_entity.id
_entity.type
_entity.pdbx_description
1 polymer ?
#
loop_
_entity_poly.entity_id
_entity_poly.type
_entity_poly.pdbx_seq_one_letter_code
_entity_poly.pdbx_strand_id
1 'polypeptide(L)'
;MAELFGWEVKKKESDKAKSFVAPSDEEGTLDIAGGAGFFGQYLSYDKSARNDYELVRKYRQTSENPECDQAIEDIINEAITADETDISVAVNLDWVPLSISIKKKIDQEFKEVLSLLHWKKKGHDIFRRWYIDGRIFYHKLIDEKSPRKGITEIR
;
A
#
# COMPACT_ATOMS: atom_id res chain seq x y z
N MET A 1 20.23 25.80 -16.57
CA MET A 1 21.57 25.96 -17.17
C MET A 1 21.74 27.43 -17.46
N ALA A 2 22.70 28.11 -16.84
CA ALA A 2 22.99 29.51 -17.11
C ALA A 2 24.51 29.66 -17.28
N GLU A 3 24.95 30.19 -18.41
CA GLU A 3 26.35 30.45 -18.70
C GLU A 3 26.71 31.86 -18.23
N LEU A 4 27.75 31.98 -17.41
CA LEU A 4 28.32 33.27 -17.02
C LEU A 4 29.85 33.19 -17.20
N PHE A 5 30.39 34.05 -18.06
CA PHE A 5 31.83 34.26 -18.28
C PHE A 5 32.67 32.99 -18.56
N GLY A 6 32.23 32.13 -19.50
CA GLY A 6 33.09 31.09 -20.07
C GLY A 6 33.48 29.95 -19.12
N TRP A 7 32.83 29.82 -17.97
CA TRP A 7 32.97 28.69 -17.05
C TRP A 7 31.62 27.98 -16.88
N GLU A 8 31.58 26.66 -17.10
CA GLU A 8 30.39 25.83 -16.94
C GLU A 8 30.24 25.36 -15.49
N VAL A 9 29.31 25.96 -14.74
CA VAL A 9 29.01 25.52 -13.35
C VAL A 9 28.01 24.36 -13.42
N LYS A 10 28.52 23.12 -13.42
CA LYS A 10 27.69 21.94 -13.14
C LYS A 10 27.50 21.81 -11.63
N LYS A 11 26.25 21.83 -11.19
CA LYS A 11 25.89 21.46 -9.82
C LYS A 11 26.32 20.00 -9.64
N LYS A 12 27.27 19.73 -8.74
CA LYS A 12 27.63 18.37 -8.35
C LYS A 12 26.33 17.68 -7.93
N GLU A 13 25.92 16.64 -8.65
CA GLU A 13 24.98 15.68 -8.10
C GLU A 13 25.62 15.18 -6.82
N SER A 14 24.89 15.30 -5.71
CA SER A 14 25.28 14.61 -4.49
C SER A 14 25.44 13.14 -4.86
N ASP A 15 26.66 12.62 -4.80
CA ASP A 15 26.90 11.19 -4.68
C ASP A 15 26.17 10.75 -3.40
N LYS A 16 24.87 10.45 -3.53
CA LYS A 16 24.19 9.61 -2.55
C LYS A 16 24.96 8.31 -2.64
N ALA A 17 25.78 8.07 -1.61
CA ALA A 17 26.51 6.84 -1.42
C ALA A 17 25.61 5.68 -1.86
N LYS A 18 25.98 5.02 -2.96
CA LYS A 18 25.37 3.74 -3.32
C LYS A 18 25.81 2.81 -2.19
N SER A 19 24.96 2.68 -1.18
CA SER A 19 25.09 1.65 -0.16
C SER A 19 25.25 0.33 -0.90
N PHE A 20 26.37 -0.34 -0.70
CA PHE A 20 26.66 -1.68 -1.23
C PHE A 20 25.95 -2.77 -0.42
N VAL A 21 25.19 -2.37 0.61
CA VAL A 21 24.30 -3.25 1.35
C VAL A 21 23.15 -3.60 0.42
N ALA A 22 22.99 -4.89 0.13
CA ALA A 22 21.82 -5.40 -0.58
C ALA A 22 20.55 -4.84 0.09
N PRO A 23 19.52 -4.44 -0.68
CA PRO A 23 18.24 -4.07 -0.10
C PRO A 23 17.79 -5.17 0.87
N SER A 24 17.31 -4.79 2.05
CA SER A 24 16.78 -5.76 2.99
C SER A 24 15.45 -6.30 2.44
N ASP A 25 15.48 -7.51 1.88
CA ASP A 25 14.32 -8.32 1.45
C ASP A 25 13.45 -8.80 2.65
N GLU A 26 13.24 -7.96 3.66
CA GLU A 26 12.44 -8.36 4.83
C GLU A 26 10.92 -8.32 4.56
N GLU A 27 10.47 -7.67 3.48
CA GLU A 27 9.05 -7.53 3.15
C GLU A 27 8.77 -7.76 1.66
N GLY A 28 8.44 -9.01 1.31
CA GLY A 28 7.58 -9.42 0.18
C GLY A 28 7.97 -8.99 -1.24
N THR A 29 9.05 -8.24 -1.41
CA THR A 29 9.52 -7.74 -2.70
C THR A 29 10.53 -8.72 -3.26
N LEU A 30 10.38 -9.04 -4.54
CA LEU A 30 11.38 -9.84 -5.25
C LEU A 30 12.52 -8.91 -5.66
N ASP A 31 13.71 -9.14 -5.11
CA ASP A 31 14.92 -8.44 -5.51
C ASP A 31 15.30 -8.81 -6.96
N ILE A 32 14.94 -7.94 -7.90
CA ILE A 32 15.44 -7.99 -9.27
C ILE A 32 16.76 -7.22 -9.27
N ALA A 33 17.88 -7.94 -9.28
CA ALA A 33 19.22 -7.36 -9.32
C ALA A 33 19.34 -6.28 -10.42
N GLY A 34 19.49 -5.03 -9.99
CA GLY A 34 19.56 -3.86 -10.84
C GLY A 34 20.83 -3.86 -11.69
N GLY A 35 20.68 -4.07 -13.00
CA GLY A 35 21.82 -4.02 -13.91
C GLY A 35 21.47 -4.19 -15.39
N ALA A 36 20.66 -3.29 -15.97
CA ALA A 36 20.79 -2.85 -17.36
C ALA A 36 19.72 -1.78 -17.67
N GLY A 37 20.13 -0.72 -18.35
CA GLY A 37 19.26 0.40 -18.69
C GLY A 37 18.24 0.09 -19.78
N PHE A 38 17.33 1.05 -19.96
CA PHE A 38 16.44 1.22 -21.12
C PHE A 38 15.58 0.00 -21.49
N PHE A 39 14.30 0.08 -21.12
CA PHE A 39 13.21 -0.63 -21.82
C PHE A 39 13.40 -2.15 -21.96
N GLY A 40 13.79 -2.83 -20.87
CA GLY A 40 13.80 -4.28 -20.81
C GLY A 40 12.42 -4.81 -20.44
N GLN A 41 11.73 -5.45 -21.39
CA GLN A 41 10.68 -6.41 -21.07
C GLN A 41 11.28 -7.52 -20.20
N TYR A 42 11.26 -7.36 -18.88
CA TYR A 42 11.43 -8.48 -17.97
C TYR A 42 10.11 -9.23 -17.89
N LEU A 43 9.81 -10.01 -18.93
CA LEU A 43 8.83 -11.08 -18.86
C LEU A 43 9.46 -12.19 -18.03
N SER A 44 9.38 -12.07 -16.71
CA SER A 44 9.80 -13.11 -15.76
C SER A 44 8.90 -14.33 -15.95
N TYR A 45 9.28 -15.24 -16.84
CA TYR A 45 8.36 -16.27 -17.34
C TYR A 45 8.21 -17.51 -16.46
N ASP A 46 9.01 -17.77 -15.41
CA ASP A 46 9.11 -19.18 -14.99
C ASP A 46 8.84 -19.59 -13.55
N LYS A 47 8.96 -18.80 -12.46
CA LYS A 47 8.86 -19.45 -11.11
C LYS A 47 8.08 -18.77 -9.98
N SER A 48 7.96 -17.44 -9.88
CA SER A 48 7.23 -16.84 -8.74
C SER A 48 5.73 -16.67 -8.99
N ALA A 49 5.35 -16.08 -10.12
CA ALA A 49 3.96 -15.72 -10.40
C ALA A 49 3.01 -16.93 -10.49
N ARG A 50 3.49 -18.08 -10.99
CA ARG A 50 2.69 -19.30 -11.10
C ARG A 50 2.39 -19.92 -9.73
N ASN A 51 3.38 -19.94 -8.84
CA ASN A 51 3.22 -20.46 -7.48
C ASN A 51 2.25 -19.58 -6.67
N ASP A 52 2.39 -18.26 -6.77
CA ASP A 52 1.55 -17.30 -6.05
C ASP A 52 0.07 -17.39 -6.42
N TYR A 53 -0.22 -17.55 -7.71
CA TYR A 53 -1.59 -17.74 -8.19
C TYR A 53 -2.19 -19.05 -7.68
N GLU A 54 -1.42 -20.14 -7.73
CA GLU A 54 -1.86 -21.45 -7.22
C GLU A 54 -2.08 -21.42 -5.70
N LEU A 55 -1.25 -20.69 -4.95
CA LEU A 55 -1.42 -20.48 -3.51
C LEU A 55 -2.71 -19.73 -3.18
N VAL A 56 -2.97 -18.60 -3.83
CA VAL A 56 -4.22 -17.83 -3.61
C VAL A 56 -5.44 -18.68 -3.94
N ARG A 57 -5.39 -19.45 -5.03
CA ARG A 57 -6.47 -20.38 -5.38
C ARG A 57 -6.69 -21.42 -4.28
N LYS A 58 -5.62 -22.00 -3.75
CA LYS A 58 -5.69 -22.98 -2.66
C LYS A 58 -6.26 -22.37 -1.39
N TYR A 59 -5.90 -21.14 -1.03
CA TYR A 59 -6.45 -20.44 0.13
C TYR A 59 -7.95 -20.23 -0.01
N ARG A 60 -8.41 -19.77 -1.18
CA ARG A 60 -9.86 -19.60 -1.45
C ARG A 60 -10.63 -20.91 -1.42
N GLN A 61 -10.08 -21.98 -1.98
CA GLN A 61 -10.68 -23.31 -1.90
C GLN A 61 -10.74 -23.83 -0.45
N THR A 62 -9.74 -23.48 0.36
CA THR A 62 -9.71 -23.88 1.77
C THR A 62 -10.75 -23.10 2.57
N SER A 63 -10.92 -21.80 2.29
CA SER A 63 -11.95 -20.98 2.95
C SER A 63 -13.38 -21.37 2.61
N GLU A 64 -13.62 -22.10 1.51
CA GLU A 64 -14.96 -22.62 1.17
C GLU A 64 -15.40 -23.75 2.11
N ASN A 65 -14.49 -24.37 2.87
CA ASN A 65 -14.86 -25.40 3.85
C ASN A 65 -15.61 -24.75 5.03
N PRO A 66 -16.79 -25.26 5.45
CA PRO A 66 -17.61 -24.61 6.48
C PRO A 66 -16.91 -24.35 7.81
N GLU A 67 -16.04 -25.26 8.27
CA GLU A 67 -15.27 -25.07 9.51
C GLU A 67 -14.22 -23.98 9.37
N CYS A 68 -13.55 -23.91 8.21
CA CYS A 68 -12.58 -22.86 7.92
C CYS A 68 -13.27 -21.52 7.75
N ASP A 69 -14.44 -21.49 7.10
CA ASP A 69 -15.21 -20.27 6.90
C ASP A 69 -15.66 -19.67 8.24
N GLN A 70 -16.17 -20.51 9.14
CA GLN A 70 -16.54 -20.08 10.49
C GLN A 70 -15.33 -19.55 11.27
N ALA A 71 -14.19 -20.24 11.20
CA ALA A 71 -12.98 -19.78 11.87
C ALA A 71 -12.47 -18.43 11.32
N ILE A 72 -12.57 -18.23 10.00
CA ILE A 72 -12.23 -16.95 9.36
C ILE A 72 -13.20 -15.86 9.83
N GLU A 73 -14.49 -16.13 9.86
CA GLU A 73 -15.51 -15.20 10.36
C GLU A 73 -15.26 -14.77 11.81
N ASP A 74 -14.92 -15.71 12.69
CA ASP A 74 -14.64 -15.41 14.09
C ASP A 74 -13.44 -14.45 14.22
N ILE A 75 -12.37 -14.69 13.45
CA ILE A 75 -11.19 -13.81 13.40
C ILE A 75 -11.56 -12.42 12.89
N ILE A 76 -12.38 -12.32 11.83
CA ILE A 76 -12.76 -11.02 11.27
C ILE A 76 -13.63 -10.24 12.25
N ASN A 77 -14.56 -10.91 12.94
CA ASN A 77 -15.44 -10.28 13.92
C ASN A 77 -14.68 -9.78 15.15
N GLU A 78 -13.60 -10.45 15.55
CA GLU A 78 -12.69 -9.97 16.59
C GLU A 78 -11.82 -8.81 16.11
N ALA A 79 -11.35 -8.85 14.85
CA ALA A 79 -10.46 -7.84 14.29
C ALA A 79 -11.17 -6.53 13.93
N ILE A 80 -12.39 -6.61 13.38
CA ILE A 80 -13.18 -5.45 12.93
C ILE A 80 -14.55 -5.48 13.60
N THR A 81 -14.69 -4.65 14.62
CA THR A 81 -15.98 -4.44 15.28
C THR A 81 -16.84 -3.50 14.46
N ALA A 82 -17.98 -3.98 13.95
CA ALA A 82 -18.97 -3.12 13.30
C ALA A 82 -19.90 -2.53 14.37
N ASP A 83 -19.92 -1.20 14.48
CA ASP A 83 -20.91 -0.46 15.26
C ASP A 83 -21.79 0.39 14.33
N GLU A 84 -23.03 0.63 14.72
CA GLU A 84 -23.96 1.47 13.95
C GLU A 84 -23.54 2.94 13.99
N THR A 85 -22.99 3.37 15.12
CA THR A 85 -22.71 4.79 15.38
C THR A 85 -21.31 5.19 14.96
N ASP A 86 -20.30 4.37 15.26
CA ASP A 86 -18.91 4.74 15.08
C ASP A 86 -18.17 3.91 14.00
N ILE A 87 -16.99 4.40 13.61
CA ILE A 87 -16.10 3.70 12.68
C ILE A 87 -15.08 2.87 13.48
N SER A 88 -14.83 1.63 13.03
CA SER A 88 -14.01 0.65 13.76
C SER A 88 -12.53 1.02 13.96
N VAL A 89 -12.01 2.01 13.20
CA VAL A 89 -10.58 2.35 13.19
C VAL A 89 -10.41 3.87 13.21
N ALA A 90 -9.50 4.34 14.07
CA ALA A 90 -9.10 5.74 14.18
C ALA A 90 -7.58 5.87 14.32
N VAL A 91 -7.02 7.01 13.89
CA VAL A 91 -5.59 7.30 14.05
C VAL A 91 -5.35 7.93 15.41
N ASN A 92 -4.43 7.36 16.20
CA ASN A 92 -3.94 7.98 17.42
C ASN A 92 -2.67 8.81 17.11
N LEU A 93 -2.69 10.09 17.46
CA LEU A 93 -1.58 11.04 17.29
C LEU A 93 -1.02 11.60 18.61
N ASP A 94 -1.24 10.90 19.72
CA ASP A 94 -0.90 11.37 21.08
C ASP A 94 0.60 11.57 21.25
N TRP A 95 1.42 10.65 20.74
CA TRP A 95 2.88 10.66 20.90
C TRP A 95 3.65 11.38 19.79
N VAL A 96 2.97 12.19 18.99
CA VAL A 96 3.61 12.95 17.91
C VAL A 96 3.70 14.45 18.28
N PRO A 97 4.89 15.07 18.25
CA PRO A 97 5.08 16.49 18.54
C PRO A 97 4.67 17.37 17.35
N LEU A 98 3.39 17.33 16.99
CA LEU A 98 2.78 18.15 15.94
C LEU A 98 1.81 19.16 16.53
N SER A 99 1.63 20.29 15.84
CA SER A 99 0.60 21.27 16.23
C SER A 99 -0.80 20.68 16.10
N ILE A 100 -1.72 21.13 16.95
CA ILE A 100 -3.12 20.67 16.97
C ILE A 100 -3.78 20.82 15.59
N SER A 101 -3.47 21.92 14.88
CA SER A 101 -4.00 22.16 13.53
C SER A 101 -3.56 21.10 12.51
N ILE A 102 -2.32 20.60 12.61
CA ILE A 102 -1.83 19.53 11.73
C ILE A 102 -2.48 18.19 12.12
N LYS A 103 -2.55 17.89 13.43
CA LYS A 103 -3.21 16.67 13.92
C LYS A 103 -4.67 16.56 13.43
N LYS A 104 -5.42 17.66 13.48
CA LYS A 104 -6.79 17.73 12.96
C LYS A 104 -6.88 17.47 11.45
N LYS A 105 -5.94 18.00 10.67
CA LYS A 105 -5.89 17.72 9.23
C LYS A 105 -5.62 16.25 8.95
N ILE A 106 -4.67 15.64 9.67
CA ILE A 106 -4.37 14.21 9.52
C ILE A 106 -5.61 13.36 9.82
N ASP A 107 -6.32 13.65 10.92
CA ASP A 107 -7.56 12.96 11.26
C ASP A 107 -8.65 13.13 10.18
N GLN A 108 -8.78 14.33 9.62
CA GLN A 108 -9.73 14.60 8.53
C GLN A 108 -9.39 13.82 7.25
N GLU A 109 -8.13 13.84 6.82
CA GLU A 109 -7.68 13.09 5.64
C GLU A 109 -7.81 11.58 5.85
N PHE A 110 -7.58 11.08 7.07
CA PHE A 110 -7.78 9.66 7.39
C PHE A 110 -9.23 9.24 7.25
N LYS A 111 -10.18 10.07 7.72
CA LYS A 111 -11.61 9.85 7.52
C LYS A 111 -11.99 9.84 6.04
N GLU A 112 -11.36 10.70 5.23
CA GLU A 112 -11.56 10.69 3.78
C GLU A 112 -11.06 9.39 3.14
N VAL A 113 -9.90 8.87 3.54
CA VAL A 113 -9.41 7.55 3.10
C VAL A 113 -10.39 6.42 3.44
N LEU A 114 -10.95 6.41 4.65
CA LEU A 114 -11.96 5.43 5.05
C LEU A 114 -13.27 5.58 4.23
N SER A 115 -13.62 6.81 3.86
CA SER A 115 -14.74 7.09 2.97
C SER A 115 -14.50 6.56 1.55
N LEU A 116 -13.30 6.76 0.99
CA LEU A 116 -12.91 6.24 -0.33
C LEU A 116 -12.94 4.70 -0.39
N LEU A 117 -12.53 4.05 0.69
CA LEU A 117 -12.60 2.59 0.82
C LEU A 117 -14.02 2.07 1.13
N HIS A 118 -14.98 2.96 1.40
CA HIS A 118 -16.29 2.62 1.93
C HIS A 118 -16.22 1.70 3.16
N TRP A 119 -15.26 1.99 4.06
CA TRP A 119 -14.89 1.13 5.17
C TRP A 119 -16.06 0.76 6.08
N LYS A 120 -16.97 1.70 6.37
CA LYS A 120 -18.15 1.44 7.22
C LYS A 120 -19.04 0.30 6.70
N LYS A 121 -19.10 0.09 5.38
CA LYS A 121 -19.94 -0.95 4.77
C LYS A 121 -19.14 -2.18 4.33
N LYS A 122 -17.92 -1.97 3.84
CA LYS A 122 -17.10 -3.01 3.20
C LYS A 122 -15.88 -3.42 4.01
N GLY A 123 -15.66 -2.87 5.21
CA GLY A 123 -14.45 -3.12 6.00
C GLY A 123 -14.26 -4.60 6.32
N HIS A 124 -15.35 -5.29 6.69
CA HIS A 124 -15.36 -6.73 6.94
C HIS A 124 -14.92 -7.52 5.70
N ASP A 125 -15.55 -7.27 4.54
CA ASP A 125 -15.20 -7.92 3.26
C ASP A 125 -13.76 -7.62 2.81
N ILE A 126 -13.30 -6.39 2.98
CA ILE A 126 -11.95 -5.96 2.62
C ILE A 126 -10.91 -6.75 3.42
N PHE A 127 -11.12 -6.84 4.74
CA PHE A 127 -10.23 -7.57 5.63
C PHE A 127 -10.28 -9.07 5.39
N ARG A 128 -11.48 -9.63 5.18
CA ARG A 128 -11.66 -11.04 4.78
C ARG A 128 -10.85 -11.37 3.53
N ARG A 129 -10.94 -10.54 2.50
CA ARG A 129 -10.19 -10.75 1.26
C ARG A 129 -8.69 -10.66 1.48
N TRP A 130 -8.22 -9.68 2.25
CA TRP A 130 -6.80 -9.58 2.60
C TRP A 130 -6.31 -10.80 3.39
N TYR A 131 -7.11 -11.27 4.36
CA TYR A 131 -6.77 -12.41 5.20
C TYR A 131 -6.70 -13.72 4.41
N ILE A 132 -7.66 -13.95 3.50
CA ILE A 132 -7.69 -15.16 2.66
C ILE A 132 -6.62 -15.11 1.57
N ASP A 133 -6.49 -13.98 0.86
CA ASP A 133 -5.55 -13.86 -0.27
C ASP A 133 -4.10 -13.63 0.22
N GLY A 134 -3.90 -13.29 1.50
CA GLY A 134 -2.61 -12.96 2.13
C GLY A 134 -2.02 -11.61 1.69
N ARG A 135 -2.69 -10.92 0.76
CA ARG A 135 -2.24 -9.65 0.18
C ARG A 135 -3.43 -8.86 -0.36
N ILE A 136 -3.32 -7.55 -0.33
CA ILE A 136 -4.28 -6.64 -0.96
C ILE A 136 -3.53 -5.46 -1.56
N PHE A 137 -3.90 -5.07 -2.77
CA PHE A 137 -3.30 -3.94 -3.47
C PHE A 137 -4.41 -3.03 -3.93
N TYR A 138 -4.13 -1.73 -3.89
CA TYR A 138 -5.03 -0.71 -4.37
C TYR A 138 -4.33 0.22 -5.35
N HIS A 139 -5.00 0.52 -6.46
CA HIS A 139 -4.57 1.52 -7.41
C HIS A 139 -5.10 2.90 -6.99
N LYS A 140 -4.16 3.84 -6.76
CA LYS A 140 -4.46 5.22 -6.40
C LYS A 140 -4.70 6.02 -7.68
N LEU A 141 -5.87 6.63 -7.82
CA LEU A 141 -6.19 7.51 -8.93
C LEU A 141 -5.96 8.97 -8.52
N ILE A 142 -5.24 9.71 -9.35
CA ILE A 142 -4.90 11.11 -9.13
C ILE A 142 -5.22 11.90 -10.41
N ASP A 143 -5.87 13.05 -10.25
CA ASP A 143 -6.07 14.01 -11.35
C ASP A 143 -4.80 14.84 -11.56
N GLU A 144 -4.06 14.55 -12.63
CA GLU A 144 -2.82 15.27 -12.98
C GLU A 144 -3.03 16.77 -13.20
N LYS A 145 -4.24 17.18 -13.63
CA LYS A 145 -4.55 18.60 -13.88
C LYS A 145 -4.83 19.36 -12.58
N SER A 146 -5.11 18.66 -11.48
CA SER A 146 -5.45 19.25 -10.20
C SER A 146 -4.96 18.38 -9.05
N PRO A 147 -3.63 18.26 -8.84
CA PRO A 147 -3.05 17.39 -7.82
C PRO A 147 -3.42 17.81 -6.39
N ARG A 148 -3.90 19.06 -6.21
CA ARG A 148 -4.41 19.56 -4.93
C ARG A 148 -5.72 18.91 -4.49
N LYS A 149 -6.47 18.28 -5.40
CA LYS A 149 -7.68 17.52 -5.06
C LYS A 149 -7.35 16.20 -4.36
N GLY A 150 -6.08 15.80 -4.33
CA GLY A 150 -5.66 14.56 -3.67
C GLY A 150 -6.05 13.31 -4.45
N ILE A 151 -6.23 12.23 -3.72
CA ILE A 151 -6.61 10.91 -4.26
C ILE A 151 -8.12 10.93 -4.51
N THR A 152 -8.54 10.73 -5.75
CA THR A 152 -9.96 10.79 -6.11
C THR A 152 -10.67 9.46 -5.90
N GLU A 153 -10.00 8.37 -6.23
CA GLU A 153 -10.56 7.01 -6.12
C GLU A 153 -9.46 6.01 -5.76
N ILE A 154 -9.89 4.93 -5.11
CA ILE A 154 -9.06 3.78 -4.74
C ILE A 154 -9.76 2.54 -5.31
N ARG A 155 -9.04 1.72 -6.10
CA ARG A 155 -9.55 0.49 -6.71
C ARG A 155 -8.72 -0.73 -6.39
#